data_AF-A0A7G9Y665-F1
#
_entry.id   AF-A0A7G9Y665-F1
#
_cell.length_a   1.000
_cell.length_b   1.000
_cell.length_c   1.000
_cell.angle_alpha   90.00
_cell.angle_beta   90.00
_cell.angle_gamma   90.00
#
_symmetry.space_group_name_H-M   'P 1'
#
loop_
_entity.id
_entity.type
_entity.pdbx_description
1 polymer ?
#
loop_
_entity_poly.entity_id
_entity_poly.type
_entity_poly.pdbx_seq_one_letter_code
_entity_poly.pdbx_strand_id
1 'polypeptide(L)'
;MVVEWDNGRKSVLITNIPPELLDANEITKKYFDRWPMQEKQFRDAKCGVNIHRIVGYGKKIENYDKMSEKHGEICKKIVQLKSELEKPLIEIESIDEELIDLYQQERTIREKSLIIDGTRVLSDSDSTELRQYESQIAKCLRKQKAVEKEHKDAFRRLKKYLKEEKRIRDKDKVYRIDTELDQIMTCFKMSFVNLCSLFLARCMDHEKFELLTLFESIFQLDGDAFITDEEKRIVLEMNPKEPWLMKKLNKGLCILNEMGICDPAGRSIQFDV
;
A
#
# COMPACT_ATOMS: atom_id res chain seq x y z
N MET A 1 -31.20 3.57 25.56
CA MET A 1 -30.95 3.38 27.01
C MET A 1 -29.50 3.69 27.31
N VAL A 2 -29.20 4.37 28.42
CA VAL A 2 -27.82 4.62 28.85
C VAL A 2 -27.48 3.61 29.95
N VAL A 3 -26.48 2.77 29.72
CA VAL A 3 -25.96 1.83 30.70
C VAL A 3 -24.74 2.46 31.35
N GLU A 4 -24.77 2.58 32.67
CA GLU A 4 -23.65 3.01 33.49
C GLU A 4 -22.95 1.76 34.02
N TRP A 5 -21.68 1.60 33.68
CA TRP A 5 -20.88 0.48 34.13
C TRP A 5 -20.21 0.80 35.47
N ASP A 6 -19.97 -0.22 36.29
CA ASP A 6 -19.29 -0.09 37.60
C ASP A 6 -17.88 0.53 37.50
N ASN A 7 -17.28 0.53 36.30
CA ASN A 7 -15.99 1.17 36.00
C ASN A 7 -16.10 2.66 35.61
N GLY A 8 -17.28 3.28 35.77
CA GLY A 8 -17.52 4.70 35.50
C GLY A 8 -17.72 5.07 34.03
N ARG A 9 -17.71 4.09 33.12
CA ARG A 9 -17.99 4.33 31.69
C ARG A 9 -19.49 4.34 31.43
N LYS A 10 -19.94 5.16 30.48
CA LYS A 10 -21.32 5.20 30.00
C LYS A 10 -21.38 4.67 28.57
N SER A 11 -22.32 3.77 28.31
CA SER A 11 -22.57 3.23 26.96
C SER A 11 -24.03 3.44 26.58
N VAL A 12 -24.28 3.86 25.34
CA VAL A 12 -25.63 4.05 24.83
C VAL A 12 -26.03 2.85 23.99
N LEU A 13 -27.07 2.15 24.43
CA LEU A 13 -27.68 1.03 23.72
C LEU A 13 -28.97 1.49 23.03
N ILE A 14 -29.01 1.33 21.71
CA ILE A 14 -30.20 1.55 20.89
C ILE A 14 -30.86 0.18 20.69
N THR A 15 -32.03 -0.02 21.30
CA THR A 15 -32.77 -1.28 21.23
C THR A 15 -34.27 -1.01 21.35
N ASN A 16 -35.07 -1.94 20.82
CA ASN A 16 -36.52 -1.99 20.92
C ASN A 16 -37.02 -2.82 22.12
N ILE A 17 -36.10 -3.32 22.96
CA ILE A 17 -36.43 -4.12 24.13
C ILE A 17 -36.69 -3.19 25.35
N PRO A 18 -37.73 -3.46 26.17
CA PRO A 18 -38.04 -2.67 27.35
C PRO A 18 -36.89 -2.63 28.38
N PRO A 19 -36.63 -1.48 29.01
CA PRO A 19 -35.53 -1.32 29.96
C PRO A 19 -35.69 -2.15 31.24
N GLU A 20 -36.92 -2.52 31.63
CA GLU A 20 -37.15 -3.34 32.83
C GLU A 20 -36.69 -4.80 32.67
N LEU A 21 -36.43 -5.24 31.42
CA LEU A 21 -36.01 -6.61 31.07
C LEU A 21 -34.50 -6.72 30.77
N LEU A 22 -33.72 -5.69 31.10
CA LEU A 22 -32.33 -5.56 30.69
C LEU A 22 -31.43 -5.22 31.89
N ASP A 23 -31.20 -6.20 32.76
CA ASP A 23 -30.16 -6.12 33.79
C ASP A 23 -28.75 -6.16 33.16
N ALA A 24 -27.78 -5.43 33.71
CA ALA A 24 -26.41 -5.35 33.19
C ALA A 24 -25.73 -6.73 33.12
N ASN A 25 -26.03 -7.60 34.08
CA ASN A 25 -25.56 -8.99 34.06
C ASN A 25 -26.24 -9.81 32.97
N GLU A 26 -27.53 -9.59 32.70
CA GLU A 26 -28.27 -10.29 31.66
C GLU A 26 -27.87 -9.80 30.26
N ILE A 27 -27.58 -8.51 30.09
CA ILE A 27 -26.99 -7.95 28.85
C ILE A 27 -25.62 -8.57 28.61
N THR A 28 -24.76 -8.57 29.63
CA THR A 28 -23.42 -9.16 29.56
C THR A 28 -23.50 -10.64 29.21
N LYS A 29 -24.38 -11.39 29.88
CA LYS A 29 -24.60 -12.81 29.62
C LYS A 29 -25.17 -13.06 28.22
N LYS A 30 -26.20 -12.32 27.77
CA LYS A 30 -26.72 -12.43 26.39
C LYS A 30 -25.70 -12.05 25.34
N TYR A 31 -24.85 -11.05 25.62
CA TYR A 31 -23.72 -10.69 24.78
C TYR A 31 -22.74 -11.86 24.72
N PHE A 32 -22.26 -12.40 25.85
CA PHE A 32 -21.33 -13.54 25.90
C PHE A 32 -21.93 -14.90 25.53
N ASP A 33 -23.25 -15.09 25.53
CA ASP A 33 -23.88 -16.32 25.04
C ASP A 33 -23.98 -16.26 23.51
N ARG A 34 -24.18 -15.05 22.96
CA ARG A 34 -24.25 -14.81 21.51
C ARG A 34 -22.86 -14.69 20.87
N TRP A 35 -21.91 -14.10 21.57
CA TRP A 35 -20.60 -13.67 21.06
C TRP A 35 -19.65 -14.82 20.67
N PRO A 36 -19.49 -15.92 21.44
CA PRO A 36 -18.65 -17.05 21.06
C PRO A 36 -19.15 -17.75 19.79
N MET A 37 -20.47 -17.77 19.61
CA MET A 37 -21.13 -18.40 18.46
C MET A 37 -21.01 -17.51 17.21
N GLN A 38 -21.11 -16.18 17.38
CA GLN A 38 -20.95 -15.21 16.29
C GLN A 38 -19.50 -14.89 15.96
N GLU A 39 -18.56 -14.93 16.91
CA GLU A 39 -17.16 -14.60 16.68
C GLU A 39 -16.47 -15.69 15.87
N LYS A 40 -16.80 -16.97 16.08
CA LYS A 40 -16.30 -18.05 15.21
C LYS A 40 -16.79 -17.85 13.78
N GLN A 41 -18.09 -17.66 13.58
CA GLN A 41 -18.66 -17.40 12.25
C GLN A 41 -18.08 -16.13 11.61
N PHE A 42 -17.92 -15.05 12.38
CA PHE A 42 -17.33 -13.81 11.92
C PHE A 42 -15.85 -13.98 11.58
N ARG A 43 -15.08 -14.74 12.37
CA ARG A 43 -13.66 -15.03 12.12
C ARG A 43 -13.46 -15.89 10.87
N ASP A 44 -14.24 -16.95 10.73
CA ASP A 44 -14.20 -17.86 9.58
C ASP A 44 -14.64 -17.10 8.31
N ALA A 45 -15.72 -16.30 8.38
CA ALA A 45 -16.15 -15.43 7.29
C ALA A 45 -15.17 -14.31 6.96
N LYS A 46 -14.51 -13.71 7.96
CA LYS A 46 -13.53 -12.62 7.81
C LYS A 46 -12.33 -13.04 6.95
N CYS A 47 -11.96 -14.32 7.00
CA CYS A 47 -10.97 -14.91 6.09
C CYS A 47 -11.56 -15.16 4.69
N GLY A 48 -12.74 -15.80 4.60
CA GLY A 48 -13.35 -16.17 3.32
C GLY A 48 -13.66 -15.00 2.38
N VAL A 49 -14.11 -13.85 2.90
CA VAL A 49 -14.40 -12.64 2.10
C VAL A 49 -13.35 -11.52 2.26
N ASN A 50 -12.22 -11.81 2.92
CA ASN A 50 -11.14 -10.83 3.13
C ASN A 50 -11.62 -9.49 3.70
N ILE A 51 -12.52 -9.49 4.70
CA ILE A 51 -13.06 -8.26 5.31
C ILE A 51 -11.98 -7.43 6.00
N HIS A 52 -10.93 -8.09 6.47
CA HIS A 52 -9.80 -7.45 7.16
C HIS A 52 -8.80 -6.76 6.23
N ARG A 53 -8.90 -7.02 4.93
CA ARG A 53 -7.98 -6.45 3.95
C ARG A 53 -8.56 -5.15 3.41
N ILE A 54 -7.95 -4.04 3.83
CA ILE A 54 -8.13 -2.73 3.20
C ILE A 54 -7.49 -2.85 1.81
N VAL A 55 -8.29 -2.95 0.77
CA VAL A 55 -7.81 -3.13 -0.60
C VAL A 55 -7.39 -1.78 -1.18
N GLY A 56 -7.94 -0.68 -0.64
CA GLY A 56 -7.65 0.66 -1.09
C GLY A 56 -8.15 0.91 -2.50
N TYR A 57 -9.43 0.58 -2.73
CA TYR A 57 -10.11 0.75 -4.01
C TYR A 57 -10.09 2.21 -4.53
N GLY A 58 -9.80 3.19 -3.67
CA GLY A 58 -9.49 4.57 -4.06
C GLY A 58 -8.19 5.07 -3.44
N LYS A 59 -7.36 5.75 -4.22
CA LYS A 59 -6.20 6.53 -3.73
C LYS A 59 -6.51 8.01 -3.91
N LYS A 60 -6.72 8.74 -2.82
CA LYS A 60 -6.82 10.20 -2.85
C LYS A 60 -5.42 10.78 -2.69
N ILE A 61 -5.02 11.64 -3.62
CA ILE A 61 -3.77 12.41 -3.51
C ILE A 61 -4.09 13.61 -2.63
N GLU A 62 -3.56 13.63 -1.41
CA GLU A 62 -3.66 14.77 -0.52
C GLU A 62 -2.32 15.52 -0.52
N ASN A 63 -2.40 16.85 -0.57
CA ASN A 63 -1.24 17.70 -0.35
C ASN A 63 -0.92 17.69 1.15
N TYR A 64 0.33 17.43 1.49
CA TYR A 64 0.80 17.42 2.86
C TYR A 64 1.52 18.75 3.12
N ASP A 65 0.73 19.75 3.51
CA ASP A 65 1.17 21.14 3.69
C ASP A 65 2.41 21.25 4.57
N LYS A 66 2.52 20.43 5.63
CA LYS A 66 3.70 20.39 6.51
C LYS A 66 4.99 19.99 5.80
N MET A 67 4.95 19.10 4.80
CA MET A 67 6.14 18.76 4.01
C MET A 67 6.45 19.83 2.97
N SER A 68 5.43 20.49 2.43
CA SER A 68 5.60 21.65 1.55
C SER A 68 6.29 22.81 2.29
N GLU A 69 5.81 23.14 3.49
CA GLU A 69 6.42 24.13 4.38
C GLU A 69 7.87 23.77 4.73
N LYS A 70 8.10 22.52 5.17
CA LYS A 70 9.45 22.03 5.50
C LYS A 70 10.40 22.09 4.29
N HIS A 71 9.92 21.73 3.10
CA HIS A 71 10.68 21.86 1.86
C HIS A 71 11.04 23.32 1.59
N GLY A 72 10.07 24.23 1.72
CA GLY A 72 10.28 25.67 1.59
C GLY A 72 11.33 26.23 2.56
N GLU A 73 11.29 25.82 3.83
CA GLU A 73 12.30 26.21 4.83
C GLU A 73 13.70 25.71 4.49
N ILE A 74 13.82 24.46 4.04
CA ILE A 74 15.11 23.88 3.64
C ILE A 74 15.66 24.62 2.42
N CYS A 75 14.82 24.93 1.43
CA CYS A 75 15.21 25.72 0.27
C CYS A 75 15.72 27.12 0.68
N LYS A 76 15.02 27.81 1.59
CA LYS A 76 15.47 29.11 2.13
C LYS A 76 16.84 29.00 2.81
N LYS A 77 17.04 27.98 3.65
CA LYS A 77 18.32 27.73 4.32
C LYS A 77 19.46 27.41 3.34
N ILE A 78 19.17 26.68 2.25
CA ILE A 78 20.15 26.40 1.19
C ILE A 78 20.54 27.69 0.47
N VAL A 79 19.57 28.53 0.10
CA VAL A 79 19.83 29.82 -0.57
C VAL A 79 20.69 30.72 0.31
N GLN A 80 20.34 30.84 1.59
CA GLN A 80 21.11 31.64 2.54
C GLN A 80 22.55 31.12 2.69
N LEU A 81 22.74 29.81 2.87
CA LEU A 81 24.08 29.22 2.97
C LEU A 81 24.88 29.35 1.68
N LYS A 82 24.23 29.30 0.51
CA LYS A 82 24.90 29.56 -0.78
C LYS A 82 25.36 31.01 -0.90
N SER A 83 24.56 31.98 -0.45
CA SER A 83 24.99 33.39 -0.42
C SER A 83 26.12 33.64 0.58
N GLU A 84 26.09 32.99 1.75
CA GLU A 84 27.18 33.07 2.73
C GLU A 84 28.49 32.44 2.22
N LEU A 85 28.37 31.40 1.39
CA LEU A 85 29.49 30.68 0.77
C LEU A 85 29.80 31.12 -0.66
N GLU A 86 29.23 32.23 -1.14
CA GLU A 86 29.38 32.65 -2.54
C GLU A 86 30.84 32.85 -2.94
N LYS A 87 31.63 33.57 -2.12
CA LYS A 87 33.06 33.79 -2.37
C LYS A 87 33.87 32.48 -2.32
N PRO A 88 33.75 31.64 -1.27
CA PRO A 88 34.41 30.32 -1.26
C PRO A 88 34.00 29.41 -2.43
N LEU A 89 32.75 29.46 -2.87
CA LEU A 89 32.26 28.64 -3.97
C LEU A 89 32.86 29.09 -5.30
N ILE A 90 32.92 30.40 -5.56
CA ILE A 90 33.56 30.96 -6.76
C ILE A 90 35.07 30.64 -6.76
N GLU A 91 35.73 30.73 -5.59
CA GLU A 91 37.14 30.38 -5.47
C GLU A 91 37.38 28.89 -5.76
N ILE A 92 36.52 28.00 -5.25
CA ILE A 92 36.59 26.57 -5.57
C ILE A 92 36.30 26.31 -7.05
N GLU A 93 35.31 26.96 -7.65
CA GLU A 93 35.01 26.85 -9.09
C GLU A 93 36.20 27.29 -9.94
N SER A 94 36.86 28.39 -9.61
CA SER A 94 38.08 28.84 -10.31
C SER A 94 39.24 27.84 -10.19
N ILE A 95 39.40 27.21 -9.02
CA ILE A 95 40.41 26.16 -8.81
C ILE A 95 40.05 24.89 -9.60
N ASP A 96 38.76 24.54 -9.70
CA ASP A 96 38.29 23.40 -10.48
C ASP A 96 38.51 23.63 -11.99
N GLU A 97 38.30 24.86 -12.49
CA GLU A 97 38.64 25.25 -13.87
C GLU A 97 40.16 25.11 -14.14
N GLU A 98 41.01 25.64 -13.24
CA GLU A 98 42.46 25.45 -13.33
C GLU A 98 42.86 23.96 -13.30
N LEU A 99 42.18 23.15 -12.50
CA LEU A 99 42.44 21.71 -12.40
C LEU A 99 42.05 20.96 -13.69
N ILE A 100 40.99 21.36 -14.38
CA ILE A 100 40.58 20.74 -15.65
C ILE A 100 41.70 20.88 -16.69
N ASP A 101 42.25 22.08 -16.84
CA ASP A 101 43.35 22.34 -17.79
C ASP A 101 44.61 21.54 -17.41
N LEU A 102 44.95 21.50 -16.12
CA LEU A 102 46.10 20.72 -15.62
C LEU A 102 45.93 19.22 -15.86
N TYR A 103 44.74 18.66 -15.64
CA TYR A 103 44.47 17.24 -15.92
C TYR A 103 44.53 16.93 -17.42
N GLN A 104 44.10 17.83 -18.30
CA GLN A 104 44.24 17.64 -19.74
C GLN A 104 45.71 17.62 -20.17
N GLN A 105 46.53 18.51 -19.62
CA GLN A 105 47.97 18.58 -19.90
C GLN A 105 48.70 17.34 -19.35
N GLU A 106 48.41 16.93 -18.12
CA GLU A 106 48.93 15.69 -17.53
C GLU A 106 48.56 14.45 -18.37
N ARG A 107 47.30 14.37 -18.81
CA ARG A 107 46.80 13.26 -19.63
C ARG A 107 47.54 13.18 -20.96
N THR A 108 47.76 14.32 -21.62
CA THR A 108 48.48 14.38 -22.91
C THR A 108 49.90 13.82 -22.79
N ILE A 109 50.61 14.11 -21.69
CA ILE A 109 51.95 13.56 -21.44
C ILE A 109 51.89 12.07 -21.13
N ARG A 110 50.88 11.63 -20.37
CA ARG A 110 50.66 10.21 -20.06
C ARG A 110 50.30 9.38 -21.30
N GLU A 111 49.65 9.96 -22.30
CA GLU A 111 49.32 9.30 -23.58
C GLU A 111 50.56 9.14 -24.49
N LYS A 112 51.57 10.03 -24.37
CA LYS A 112 52.86 9.90 -25.09
C LYS A 112 53.78 8.81 -24.51
N SER A 113 53.52 8.36 -23.29
CA SER A 113 54.36 7.35 -22.62
C SER A 113 54.09 5.93 -23.11
N LEU A 114 55.13 5.09 -23.11
CA LEU A 114 55.01 3.65 -23.34
C LEU A 114 55.12 2.91 -21.99
N ILE A 115 54.27 1.91 -21.76
CA ILE A 115 54.35 1.06 -20.58
C ILE A 115 55.04 -0.24 -20.99
N ILE A 116 56.22 -0.50 -20.44
CA ILE A 116 57.00 -1.72 -20.66
C ILE A 116 57.18 -2.37 -19.29
N ASP A 117 56.76 -3.63 -19.14
CA ASP A 117 56.82 -4.42 -17.90
C ASP A 117 56.30 -3.71 -16.64
N GLY A 118 55.15 -3.03 -16.78
CA GLY A 118 54.49 -2.32 -15.67
C GLY A 118 55.18 -1.01 -15.25
N THR A 119 56.26 -0.63 -15.92
CA THR A 119 56.96 0.64 -15.72
C THR A 119 56.75 1.58 -16.89
N ARG A 120 56.50 2.85 -16.59
CA ARG A 120 56.22 3.88 -17.59
C ARG A 120 57.52 4.48 -18.07
N VAL A 121 57.83 4.30 -19.35
CA VAL A 121 59.01 4.85 -20.01
C VAL A 121 58.61 6.17 -20.68
N LEU A 122 59.26 7.24 -20.25
CA LEU A 122 59.07 8.62 -20.71
C LEU A 122 60.45 9.20 -21.05
N SER A 123 60.49 10.20 -21.94
CA SER A 123 61.70 10.98 -22.12
C SER A 123 62.02 11.78 -20.85
N ASP A 124 63.29 12.13 -20.62
CA ASP A 124 63.68 12.91 -19.44
C ASP A 124 62.92 14.25 -19.37
N SER A 125 62.69 14.91 -20.51
CA SER A 125 61.89 16.14 -20.60
C SER A 125 60.43 15.91 -20.19
N ASP A 126 59.77 14.90 -20.75
CA ASP A 126 58.37 14.61 -20.44
C ASP A 126 58.19 14.15 -18.98
N SER A 127 59.20 13.49 -18.40
CA SER A 127 59.21 13.09 -16.99
C SER A 127 59.27 14.31 -16.04
N THR A 128 60.03 15.34 -16.42
CA THR A 128 60.12 16.57 -15.64
C THR A 128 58.86 17.41 -15.74
N GLU A 129 58.25 17.50 -16.93
CA GLU A 129 56.97 18.19 -17.14
C GLU A 129 55.84 17.50 -16.36
N LEU A 130 55.77 16.16 -16.41
CA LEU A 130 54.78 15.39 -15.64
C LEU A 130 54.88 15.68 -14.13
N ARG A 131 56.08 15.70 -13.57
CA ARG A 131 56.29 16.04 -12.15
C ARG A 131 55.88 17.47 -11.82
N GLN A 132 56.10 18.41 -12.73
CA GLN A 132 55.65 19.79 -12.55
C GLN A 132 54.12 19.89 -12.52
N TYR A 133 53.43 19.23 -13.45
CA TYR A 133 51.97 19.19 -13.46
C TYR A 133 51.39 18.48 -12.24
N GLU A 134 51.94 17.34 -11.83
CA GLU A 134 51.53 16.64 -10.61
C GLU A 134 51.73 17.51 -9.36
N SER A 135 52.82 18.30 -9.30
CA SER A 135 53.04 19.26 -8.22
C SER A 135 52.04 20.43 -8.25
N GLN A 136 51.66 20.91 -9.42
CA GLN A 136 50.66 21.98 -9.58
C GLN A 136 49.26 21.49 -9.19
N ILE A 137 48.86 20.31 -9.66
CA ILE A 137 47.61 19.64 -9.27
C ILE A 137 47.57 19.46 -7.74
N ALA A 138 48.64 18.97 -7.12
CA ALA A 138 48.71 18.82 -5.68
C ALA A 138 48.60 20.16 -4.93
N LYS A 139 49.11 21.26 -5.50
CA LYS A 139 48.98 22.61 -4.93
C LYS A 139 47.54 23.11 -5.01
N CYS A 140 46.87 22.94 -6.16
CA CYS A 140 45.46 23.32 -6.34
C CYS A 140 44.55 22.52 -5.41
N LEU A 141 44.75 21.20 -5.28
CA LEU A 141 44.00 20.37 -4.33
C LEU A 141 44.22 20.79 -2.86
N ARG A 142 45.42 21.25 -2.50
CA ARG A 142 45.69 21.79 -1.15
C ARG A 142 44.96 23.12 -0.91
N LYS A 143 44.93 24.01 -1.91
CA LYS A 143 44.18 25.27 -1.84
C LYS A 143 42.69 25.01 -1.67
N GLN A 144 42.11 24.13 -2.48
CA GLN A 144 40.71 23.72 -2.39
C GLN A 144 40.37 23.19 -0.99
N LYS A 145 41.21 22.29 -0.44
CA LYS A 145 41.04 21.77 0.93
C LYS A 145 41.20 22.85 2.01
N ALA A 146 42.01 23.88 1.79
CA ALA A 146 42.17 24.98 2.74
C ALA A 146 40.89 25.82 2.80
N VAL A 147 40.33 26.20 1.65
CA VAL A 147 39.07 26.93 1.53
C VAL A 147 37.91 26.12 2.14
N GLU A 148 37.83 24.81 1.83
CA GLU A 148 36.82 23.93 2.46
C GLU A 148 36.99 23.83 3.99
N LYS A 149 38.23 23.87 4.50
CA LYS A 149 38.52 23.75 5.94
C LYS A 149 38.16 25.02 6.70
N GLU A 150 38.37 26.19 6.10
CA GLU A 150 38.01 27.49 6.67
C GLU A 150 36.50 27.61 6.90
N HIS A 151 35.70 27.09 5.96
CA HIS A 151 34.24 27.12 6.03
C HIS A 151 33.60 25.76 6.33
N LYS A 152 34.32 24.88 7.03
CA LYS A 152 33.97 23.45 7.22
C LYS A 152 32.54 23.22 7.72
N ASP A 153 32.07 24.03 8.68
CA ASP A 153 30.74 23.84 9.26
C ASP A 153 29.62 24.32 8.34
N ALA A 154 29.84 25.41 7.58
CA ALA A 154 28.89 25.89 6.59
C ALA A 154 28.76 24.90 5.41
N PHE A 155 29.88 24.37 4.90
CA PHE A 155 29.86 23.31 3.88
C PHE A 155 29.21 22.02 4.39
N ARG A 156 29.46 21.62 5.64
CA ARG A 156 28.80 20.46 6.27
C ARG A 156 27.28 20.66 6.35
N ARG A 157 26.82 21.83 6.76
CA ARG A 157 25.39 22.19 6.82
C ARG A 157 24.77 22.20 5.43
N LEU A 158 25.44 22.80 4.45
CA LEU A 158 24.98 22.84 3.05
C LEU A 158 24.83 21.41 2.49
N LYS A 159 25.83 20.54 2.66
CA LYS A 159 25.76 19.12 2.26
C LYS A 159 24.60 18.39 2.95
N LYS A 160 24.36 18.65 4.23
CA LYS A 160 23.23 18.08 4.98
C LYS A 160 21.88 18.53 4.40
N TYR A 161 21.68 19.83 4.19
CA TYR A 161 20.43 20.35 3.67
C TYR A 161 20.17 19.95 2.22
N LEU A 162 21.18 19.89 1.36
CA LEU A 162 21.04 19.35 0.00
C LEU A 162 20.61 17.87 -0.01
N LYS A 163 21.13 17.06 0.92
CA LYS A 163 20.72 15.66 1.05
C LYS A 163 19.29 15.53 1.58
N GLU A 164 18.90 16.41 2.50
CA GLU A 164 17.54 16.43 3.05
C GLU A 164 16.52 16.94 2.02
N GLU A 165 16.86 17.96 1.23
CA GLU A 165 16.06 18.46 0.11
C GLU A 165 15.81 17.35 -0.91
N LYS A 166 16.85 16.67 -1.41
CA LYS A 166 16.69 15.51 -2.31
C LYS A 166 15.82 14.40 -1.74
N ARG A 167 15.82 14.21 -0.41
CA ARG A 167 14.98 13.20 0.26
C ARG A 167 13.51 13.62 0.31
N ILE A 168 13.24 14.92 0.43
CA ILE A 168 11.90 15.49 0.66
C ILE A 168 11.24 15.93 -0.65
N ARG A 169 12.04 16.21 -1.70
CA ARG A 169 11.57 16.53 -3.04
C ARG A 169 10.52 15.52 -3.48
N ASP A 170 9.38 16.02 -3.96
CA ASP A 170 8.23 15.26 -4.45
C ASP A 170 7.51 14.39 -3.40
N LYS A 171 7.74 14.63 -2.09
CA LYS A 171 7.00 14.00 -0.96
C LYS A 171 5.97 14.93 -0.32
N ASP A 172 5.62 16.00 -1.02
CA ASP A 172 4.51 16.90 -0.70
C ASP A 172 3.14 16.25 -0.98
N LYS A 173 3.11 15.12 -1.69
CA LYS A 173 1.89 14.35 -1.98
C LYS A 173 1.87 13.05 -1.19
N VAL A 174 0.85 12.86 -0.37
CA VAL A 174 0.61 11.61 0.38
C VAL A 174 -0.62 10.92 -0.21
N TYR A 175 -0.51 9.64 -0.47
CA TYR A 175 -1.65 8.81 -0.87
C TYR A 175 -2.43 8.43 0.39
N ARG A 176 -3.61 9.01 0.56
CA ARG A 176 -4.56 8.54 1.56
C ARG A 176 -5.44 7.48 0.92
N ILE A 177 -5.51 6.33 1.59
CA ILE A 177 -6.39 5.23 1.17
C ILE A 177 -7.83 5.67 1.45
N ASP A 178 -8.68 5.60 0.43
CA ASP A 178 -10.09 5.94 0.54
C ASP A 178 -10.85 4.81 1.25
N THR A 179 -11.08 4.98 2.56
CA THR A 179 -11.70 3.96 3.41
C THR A 179 -13.21 3.83 3.22
N GLU A 180 -13.87 4.82 2.60
CA GLU A 180 -15.32 4.84 2.39
C GLU A 180 -15.76 3.72 1.43
N LEU A 181 -15.01 3.53 0.34
CA LEU A 181 -15.29 2.47 -0.62
C LEU A 181 -15.04 1.08 -0.01
N ASP A 182 -13.99 0.94 0.80
CA ASP A 182 -13.75 -0.29 1.56
C ASP A 182 -14.87 -0.59 2.57
N GLN A 183 -15.48 0.43 3.18
CA GLN A 183 -16.64 0.28 4.06
C GLN A 183 -17.90 -0.17 3.29
N ILE A 184 -18.18 0.44 2.14
CA ILE A 184 -19.29 0.03 1.26
C ILE A 184 -19.09 -1.43 0.82
N MET A 185 -17.90 -1.80 0.37
CA MET A 185 -17.58 -3.18 -0.02
C MET A 185 -17.70 -4.15 1.15
N THR A 186 -17.37 -3.73 2.37
CA THR A 186 -17.56 -4.54 3.58
C THR A 186 -19.03 -4.85 3.81
N CYS A 187 -19.93 -3.89 3.64
CA CYS A 187 -21.38 -4.12 3.73
C CYS A 187 -21.84 -5.17 2.71
N PHE A 188 -21.41 -5.07 1.45
CA PHE A 188 -21.75 -6.07 0.42
C PHE A 188 -21.21 -7.47 0.76
N LYS A 189 -19.96 -7.56 1.22
CA LYS A 189 -19.34 -8.82 1.65
C LYS A 189 -20.13 -9.45 2.79
N MET A 190 -20.51 -8.68 3.81
CA MET A 190 -21.31 -9.18 4.93
C MET A 190 -22.70 -9.64 4.50
N SER A 191 -23.36 -8.88 3.63
CA SER A 191 -24.66 -9.28 3.05
C SER A 191 -24.55 -10.60 2.28
N PHE A 192 -23.50 -10.77 1.49
CA PHE A 192 -23.25 -12.02 0.77
C PHE A 192 -23.03 -13.21 1.70
N VAL A 193 -22.24 -13.05 2.77
CA VAL A 193 -22.04 -14.11 3.78
C VAL A 193 -23.36 -14.49 4.46
N ASN A 194 -24.21 -13.50 4.75
CA ASN A 194 -25.53 -13.75 5.32
C ASN A 194 -26.44 -14.50 4.33
N LEU A 195 -26.39 -14.17 3.04
CA LEU A 195 -27.13 -14.90 2.01
C LEU A 195 -26.64 -16.35 1.89
N CYS A 196 -25.32 -16.59 1.92
CA CYS A 196 -24.76 -17.94 1.93
C CYS A 196 -25.23 -18.73 3.16
N SER A 197 -25.25 -18.08 4.33
CA SER A 197 -25.73 -18.69 5.57
C SER A 197 -27.23 -19.01 5.50
N LEU A 198 -28.04 -18.14 4.90
CA LEU A 198 -29.46 -18.36 4.66
C LEU A 198 -29.68 -19.52 3.68
N PHE A 199 -28.91 -19.57 2.60
CA PHE A 199 -28.96 -20.66 1.61
C PHE A 199 -28.64 -22.00 2.28
N LEU A 200 -27.56 -22.07 3.05
CA LEU A 200 -27.20 -23.28 3.80
C LEU A 200 -28.28 -23.69 4.80
N ALA A 201 -28.79 -22.72 5.57
CA ALA A 201 -29.80 -22.98 6.57
C ALA A 201 -31.13 -23.45 5.96
N ARG A 202 -31.59 -22.81 4.89
CA ARG A 202 -32.94 -23.00 4.38
C ARG A 202 -33.05 -23.95 3.20
N CYS A 203 -32.02 -24.04 2.36
CA CYS A 203 -32.04 -24.81 1.13
C CYS A 203 -31.20 -26.08 1.24
N MET A 204 -30.18 -26.11 2.11
CA MET A 204 -29.24 -27.24 2.25
C MET A 204 -29.38 -27.98 3.59
N ASP A 205 -30.56 -28.01 4.21
CA ASP A 205 -30.81 -28.80 5.44
C ASP A 205 -29.87 -28.46 6.62
N HIS A 206 -29.68 -27.16 6.90
CA HIS A 206 -28.84 -26.66 7.99
C HIS A 206 -27.36 -27.06 7.92
N GLU A 207 -26.85 -27.28 6.71
CA GLU A 207 -25.42 -27.51 6.48
C GLU A 207 -24.55 -26.36 6.97
N LYS A 208 -23.30 -26.67 7.31
CA LYS A 208 -22.33 -25.71 7.89
C LYS A 208 -21.05 -25.63 7.07
N PHE A 209 -21.20 -25.52 5.75
CA PHE A 209 -20.04 -25.38 4.87
C PHE A 209 -19.31 -24.06 5.10
N GLU A 210 -17.99 -24.11 4.99
CA GLU A 210 -17.18 -22.91 4.88
C GLU A 210 -17.46 -22.20 3.56
N LEU A 211 -17.26 -20.88 3.52
CA LEU A 211 -17.47 -20.11 2.29
C LEU A 211 -16.62 -20.63 1.13
N LEU A 212 -15.37 -21.04 1.40
CA LEU A 212 -14.49 -21.58 0.37
C LEU A 212 -15.08 -22.85 -0.26
N THR A 213 -15.58 -23.78 0.57
CA THR A 213 -16.26 -24.99 0.10
C THR A 213 -17.51 -24.66 -0.72
N LEU A 214 -18.31 -23.67 -0.30
CA LEU A 214 -19.44 -23.19 -1.11
C LEU A 214 -19.00 -22.67 -2.48
N PHE A 215 -17.90 -21.91 -2.54
CA PHE A 215 -17.37 -21.40 -3.79
C PHE A 215 -16.91 -22.53 -4.71
N GLU A 216 -16.04 -23.41 -4.22
CA GLU A 216 -15.41 -24.45 -5.03
C GLU A 216 -16.37 -25.56 -5.44
N SER A 217 -17.31 -25.93 -4.56
CA SER A 217 -18.20 -27.08 -4.81
C SER A 217 -19.57 -26.71 -5.36
N ILE A 218 -20.02 -25.45 -5.25
CA ILE A 218 -21.36 -25.02 -5.69
C ILE A 218 -21.29 -23.81 -6.62
N PHE A 219 -20.68 -22.70 -6.21
CA PHE A 219 -20.71 -21.46 -7.02
C PHE A 219 -19.82 -21.49 -8.26
N GLN A 220 -18.88 -22.44 -8.33
CA GLN A 220 -18.03 -22.69 -9.49
C GLN A 220 -18.55 -23.83 -10.39
N LEU A 221 -19.75 -24.36 -10.13
CA LEU A 221 -20.37 -25.29 -11.07
C LEU A 221 -20.61 -24.59 -12.41
N ASP A 222 -20.26 -25.28 -13.48
CA ASP A 222 -20.58 -24.85 -14.83
C ASP A 222 -22.10 -24.87 -15.04
N GLY A 223 -22.57 -24.15 -16.05
CA GLY A 223 -24.00 -24.07 -16.34
C GLY A 223 -24.34 -23.01 -17.38
N ASP A 224 -25.56 -23.10 -17.88
CA ASP A 224 -26.10 -22.20 -18.89
C ASP A 224 -27.25 -21.37 -18.31
N ALA A 225 -27.35 -20.11 -18.75
CA ALA A 225 -28.44 -19.23 -18.39
C ALA A 225 -29.25 -18.85 -19.64
N PHE A 226 -30.53 -19.21 -19.64
CA PHE A 226 -31.49 -18.84 -20.67
C PHE A 226 -32.37 -17.71 -20.15
N ILE A 227 -32.44 -16.63 -20.90
CA ILE A 227 -33.17 -15.43 -20.50
C ILE A 227 -34.26 -15.17 -21.53
N THR A 228 -35.49 -15.03 -21.04
CA THR A 228 -36.66 -14.59 -21.79
C THR A 228 -37.21 -13.29 -21.19
N ASP A 229 -38.30 -12.77 -21.76
CA ASP A 229 -38.97 -11.58 -21.23
C ASP A 229 -39.67 -11.84 -19.88
N GLU A 230 -40.02 -13.09 -19.57
CA GLU A 230 -40.79 -13.48 -18.37
C GLU A 230 -39.96 -14.29 -17.36
N GLU A 231 -39.06 -15.15 -17.82
CA GLU A 231 -38.24 -16.03 -16.97
C GLU A 231 -36.74 -15.92 -17.26
N LYS A 232 -35.95 -16.14 -16.21
CA LYS A 232 -34.52 -16.46 -16.27
C LYS A 232 -34.33 -17.87 -15.74
N ARG A 233 -34.00 -18.81 -16.63
CA ARG A 233 -33.71 -20.20 -16.27
C ARG A 233 -32.21 -20.43 -16.21
N ILE A 234 -31.74 -21.00 -15.10
CA ILE A 234 -30.34 -21.31 -14.84
C ILE A 234 -30.21 -22.83 -14.73
N VAL A 235 -29.53 -23.46 -15.68
CA VAL A 235 -29.28 -24.90 -15.71
C VAL A 235 -27.84 -25.13 -15.25
N LEU A 236 -27.64 -25.89 -14.18
CA LEU A 236 -26.30 -26.17 -13.65
C LEU A 236 -25.81 -27.56 -14.08
N GLU A 237 -24.53 -27.69 -14.40
CA GLU A 237 -23.93 -29.00 -14.67
C GLU A 237 -23.53 -29.67 -13.34
N MET A 238 -24.13 -30.83 -13.05
CA MET A 238 -23.87 -31.56 -11.81
C MET A 238 -22.46 -32.17 -11.80
N ASN A 239 -21.69 -31.94 -10.74
CA ASN A 239 -20.38 -32.56 -10.56
C ASN A 239 -20.51 -34.05 -10.19
N PRO A 240 -20.10 -35.00 -11.07
CA PRO A 240 -20.27 -36.43 -10.80
C PRO A 240 -19.34 -36.95 -9.70
N LYS A 241 -18.30 -36.19 -9.32
CA LYS A 241 -17.35 -36.58 -8.27
C LYS A 241 -17.93 -36.38 -6.86
N GLU A 242 -18.98 -35.60 -6.70
CA GLU A 242 -19.61 -35.28 -5.41
C GLU A 242 -21.13 -35.58 -5.41
N PRO A 243 -21.55 -36.83 -5.68
CA PRO A 243 -22.95 -37.18 -5.95
C PRO A 243 -23.88 -36.91 -4.76
N TRP A 244 -23.38 -37.04 -3.53
CA TRP A 244 -24.16 -36.73 -2.32
C TRP A 244 -24.45 -35.24 -2.18
N LEU A 245 -23.44 -34.40 -2.47
CA LEU A 245 -23.59 -32.94 -2.42
C LEU A 245 -24.53 -32.47 -3.53
N MET A 246 -24.37 -32.99 -4.75
CA MET A 246 -25.26 -32.67 -5.88
C MET A 246 -26.72 -33.05 -5.60
N LYS A 247 -26.95 -34.18 -4.92
CA LYS A 247 -28.31 -34.56 -4.49
C LYS A 247 -28.91 -33.57 -3.48
N LYS A 248 -28.09 -33.02 -2.58
CA LYS A 248 -28.54 -31.97 -1.64
C LYS A 248 -28.78 -30.65 -2.37
N LEU A 249 -27.87 -30.27 -3.26
CA LEU A 249 -27.98 -29.08 -4.08
C LEU A 249 -29.27 -29.11 -4.90
N ASN A 250 -29.57 -30.20 -5.60
CA ASN A 250 -30.80 -30.33 -6.38
C ASN A 250 -32.06 -30.10 -5.53
N LYS A 251 -32.13 -30.68 -4.32
CA LYS A 251 -33.22 -30.38 -3.37
C LYS A 251 -33.26 -28.90 -2.99
N GLY A 252 -32.10 -28.30 -2.75
CA GLY A 252 -31.98 -26.88 -2.45
C GLY A 252 -32.43 -25.98 -3.59
N LEU A 253 -32.17 -26.36 -4.85
CA LEU A 253 -32.65 -25.64 -6.04
C LEU A 253 -34.17 -25.69 -6.14
N CYS A 254 -34.81 -26.83 -5.84
CA CYS A 254 -36.27 -26.89 -5.75
C CYS A 254 -36.83 -25.91 -4.71
N ILE A 255 -36.21 -25.83 -3.53
CA ILE A 255 -36.60 -24.88 -2.48
C ILE A 255 -36.41 -23.43 -2.95
N LEU A 256 -35.31 -23.13 -3.66
CA LEU A 256 -35.08 -21.80 -4.24
C LEU A 256 -36.14 -21.42 -5.28
N ASN A 257 -36.57 -22.37 -6.12
CA ASN A 257 -37.64 -22.14 -7.09
C ASN A 257 -38.98 -21.83 -6.40
N GLU A 258 -39.28 -22.53 -5.31
CA GLU A 258 -40.48 -22.29 -4.48
C GLU A 258 -40.46 -20.91 -3.80
N MET A 259 -39.28 -20.29 -3.60
CA MET A 259 -39.19 -18.94 -3.04
C MET A 259 -39.69 -17.85 -3.99
N GLY A 260 -39.92 -18.16 -5.27
CA GLY A 260 -40.45 -17.20 -6.24
C GLY A 260 -39.55 -15.99 -6.44
N ILE A 261 -38.24 -16.22 -6.50
CA ILE A 261 -37.24 -15.15 -6.61
C ILE A 261 -37.38 -14.48 -7.98
N CYS A 262 -37.47 -13.14 -7.98
CA CYS A 262 -37.45 -12.36 -9.21
C CYS A 262 -36.14 -11.59 -9.34
N ASP A 263 -35.70 -11.38 -10.57
CA ASP A 263 -34.59 -10.49 -10.87
C ASP A 263 -35.03 -9.00 -10.81
N PRO A 264 -34.09 -8.04 -10.89
CA PRO A 264 -34.42 -6.61 -10.86
C PRO A 264 -35.33 -6.13 -12.01
N ALA A 265 -35.44 -6.90 -13.10
CA ALA A 265 -36.34 -6.62 -14.21
C ALA A 265 -37.74 -7.25 -14.02
N GLY A 266 -37.96 -7.95 -12.91
CA GLY A 266 -39.24 -8.60 -12.58
C GLY A 266 -39.40 -10.02 -13.15
N ARG A 267 -38.36 -10.59 -13.77
CA ARG A 267 -38.40 -11.94 -14.35
C ARG A 267 -38.28 -13.00 -13.26
N SER A 268 -39.06 -14.07 -13.36
CA SER A 268 -38.97 -15.19 -12.42
C SER A 268 -37.66 -15.95 -12.64
N ILE A 269 -36.91 -16.21 -11.58
CA ILE A 269 -35.68 -17.01 -11.63
C ILE A 269 -36.03 -18.46 -11.31
N GLN A 270 -35.65 -19.36 -12.21
CA GLN A 270 -35.79 -20.81 -12.05
C GLN A 270 -34.42 -21.48 -12.16
N PHE A 271 -34.17 -22.47 -11.33
CA PHE A 271 -32.95 -23.26 -11.26
C PHE A 271 -33.24 -24.72 -11.62
N ASP A 272 -32.47 -25.28 -12.55
CA ASP A 272 -32.63 -26.65 -13.04
C ASP A 272 -31.29 -27.43 -13.02
N VAL A 273 -31.45 -28.75 -12.85
CA VAL A 273 -30.56 -29.93 -12.95
C VAL A 273 -30.07 -30.33 -14.33
#